data_AF-A0A3C1PKG2-F1
#
_entry.id   AF-A0A3C1PKG2-F1
#
_cell.length_a   1.000
_cell.length_b   1.000
_cell.length_c   1.000
_cell.angle_alpha   90.00
_cell.angle_beta   90.00
_cell.angle_gamma   90.00
#
_symmetry.space_group_name_H-M   'P 1'
#
loop_
_entity.id
_entity.type
_entity.pdbx_description
1 polymer ?
#
loop_
_entity_poly.entity_id
_entity_poly.type
_entity_poly.pdbx_seq_one_letter_code
_entity_poly.pdbx_strand_id
1 'polypeptide(L)'
;MKKIMFLIAVLAIIAVASCNQNSESKENNADSAVVTEVVNPNLKLQIIYFHATHRCPTCNSIEANIKQVLEEFFKAEMEKGTITFDVLNAEDEANKALAEKYQATGAALHLVKIVNGNKIDKDFTEFAFAKSRKQPDEFLLTMKDSIASYIFN
;
A
#
# COMPACT_ATOMS: atom_id res chain seq x y z
N MET A 1 6.14 11.90 -55.75
CA MET A 1 7.18 12.11 -56.78
C MET A 1 8.43 11.35 -56.36
N LYS A 2 8.89 10.38 -57.18
CA LYS A 2 10.29 10.00 -57.51
C LYS A 2 11.30 9.98 -56.34
N LYS A 3 12.06 8.92 -55.99
CA LYS A 3 12.59 7.68 -56.63
C LYS A 3 13.06 6.78 -55.46
N ILE A 4 12.76 5.50 -55.29
CA ILE A 4 13.16 4.26 -56.00
C ILE A 4 14.68 4.06 -56.17
N MET A 5 15.10 2.82 -55.80
CA MET A 5 16.33 2.04 -56.11
C MET A 5 17.56 2.25 -55.22
N PHE A 6 18.16 1.23 -54.59
CA PHE A 6 18.53 -0.15 -54.97
C PHE A 6 18.37 -1.11 -53.75
N LEU A 7 17.82 -2.35 -53.75
CA LEU A 7 18.03 -3.61 -54.52
C LEU A 7 19.50 -4.07 -54.50
N ILE A 8 19.93 -5.15 -53.81
CA ILE A 8 19.79 -6.59 -54.13
C ILE A 8 20.48 -7.38 -52.98
N ALA A 9 19.77 -8.29 -52.28
CA ALA A 9 19.87 -9.77 -52.28
C ALA A 9 21.25 -10.36 -51.87
N VAL A 10 21.37 -11.38 -51.01
CA VAL A 10 20.95 -12.79 -51.15
C VAL A 10 21.12 -13.44 -49.75
N LEU A 11 20.08 -13.97 -49.11
CA LEU A 11 19.64 -15.39 -49.12
C LEU A 11 20.61 -16.39 -48.45
N ALA A 12 20.24 -16.89 -47.27
CA ALA A 12 20.55 -18.26 -46.84
C ALA A 12 19.47 -18.75 -45.85
N ILE A 13 18.87 -19.88 -46.22
CA ILE A 13 17.71 -20.56 -45.65
C ILE A 13 18.19 -21.55 -44.58
N ILE A 14 17.58 -21.57 -43.39
CA ILE A 14 17.51 -22.75 -42.49
C ILE A 14 16.16 -22.63 -41.75
N ALA A 15 15.10 -23.26 -42.26
CA ALA A 15 14.59 -24.60 -41.93
C ALA A 15 13.62 -24.61 -40.74
N VAL A 16 12.44 -25.13 -41.07
CA VAL A 16 11.18 -25.22 -40.34
C VAL A 16 11.22 -26.09 -39.07
N ALA A 17 10.46 -25.66 -38.06
CA ALA A 17 9.78 -26.57 -37.13
C ALA A 17 8.36 -26.04 -36.85
N SER A 18 7.38 -26.82 -37.30
CA SER A 18 5.93 -26.76 -37.10
C SER A 18 5.58 -26.90 -35.60
N CYS A 19 4.41 -26.60 -35.00
CA CYS A 19 2.99 -26.54 -35.37
C CYS A 19 2.29 -25.56 -34.38
N ASN A 20 1.40 -24.69 -34.84
CA ASN A 20 -0.07 -24.79 -34.69
C ASN A 20 -0.67 -24.70 -33.27
N GLN A 21 -1.25 -23.53 -32.91
CA GLN A 21 -2.55 -23.51 -32.23
C GLN A 21 -3.25 -22.13 -32.35
N ASN A 22 -4.29 -22.14 -33.18
CA ASN A 22 -5.56 -21.42 -33.08
C ASN A 22 -5.56 -19.97 -32.55
N SER A 23 -5.70 -19.02 -33.49
CA SER A 23 -6.05 -17.63 -33.21
C SER A 23 -7.51 -17.40 -33.59
N GLU A 24 -8.40 -17.40 -32.59
CA GLU A 24 -9.70 -16.70 -32.69
C GLU A 24 -9.93 -15.92 -31.39
N SER A 25 -9.97 -14.60 -31.57
CA SER A 25 -10.67 -13.56 -30.81
C SER A 25 -11.15 -13.86 -29.39
N LYS A 26 -10.74 -13.01 -28.44
CA LYS A 26 -11.66 -12.28 -27.54
C LYS A 26 -10.98 -11.06 -26.93
N GLU A 27 -11.42 -9.91 -27.40
CA GLU A 27 -11.47 -8.66 -26.64
C GLU A 27 -12.24 -8.92 -25.33
N ASN A 28 -11.66 -8.53 -24.19
CA ASN A 28 -12.39 -8.18 -22.98
C ASN A 28 -11.49 -7.38 -22.03
N ASN A 29 -11.96 -6.15 -21.81
CA ASN A 29 -11.72 -5.26 -20.69
C ASN A 29 -11.48 -5.97 -19.34
N ALA A 30 -10.49 -5.51 -18.57
CA ALA A 30 -10.54 -5.25 -17.13
C ALA A 30 -9.14 -5.40 -16.48
N ASP A 31 -8.66 -4.27 -15.97
CA ASP A 31 -8.02 -4.16 -14.66
C ASP A 31 -6.84 -5.11 -14.37
N SER A 32 -5.67 -4.73 -14.89
CA SER A 32 -4.41 -5.13 -14.25
C SER A 32 -4.21 -4.33 -12.97
N ALA A 33 -4.49 -4.96 -11.84
CA ALA A 33 -3.65 -4.88 -10.64
C ALA A 33 -4.00 -6.01 -9.67
N VAL A 34 -3.55 -7.22 -10.01
CA VAL A 34 -3.25 -8.24 -9.01
C VAL A 34 -2.17 -7.67 -8.08
N VAL A 35 -2.52 -7.42 -6.82
CA VAL A 35 -1.56 -7.46 -5.71
C VAL A 35 -2.23 -8.20 -4.55
N THR A 36 -2.42 -9.50 -4.73
CA THR A 36 -2.41 -10.45 -3.62
C THR A 36 -0.96 -10.72 -3.28
N GLU A 37 -0.47 -10.20 -2.16
CA GLU A 37 0.44 -10.94 -1.29
C GLU A 37 0.22 -10.45 0.14
N VAL A 38 -0.69 -11.12 0.84
CA VAL A 38 -0.65 -11.14 2.31
C VAL A 38 0.48 -12.12 2.66
N VAL A 39 1.70 -11.58 2.80
CA VAL A 39 2.93 -12.35 3.04
C VAL A 39 2.89 -13.10 4.38
N ASN A 40 2.01 -12.69 5.29
CA ASN A 40 1.79 -13.35 6.58
C ASN A 40 0.30 -13.72 6.75
N PRO A 41 -0.06 -15.01 6.81
CA PRO A 41 -1.46 -15.45 6.96
C PRO A 41 -2.12 -14.97 8.26
N ASN A 42 -1.33 -14.53 9.25
CA ASN A 42 -1.82 -13.97 10.51
C ASN A 42 -2.11 -12.46 10.43
N LEU A 43 -1.68 -11.76 9.38
CA LEU A 43 -1.84 -10.32 9.26
C LEU A 43 -3.34 -9.95 9.16
N LYS A 44 -3.82 -9.21 10.16
CA LYS A 44 -5.20 -8.71 10.21
C LYS A 44 -5.31 -7.21 10.02
N LEU A 45 -4.28 -6.47 10.43
CA LEU A 45 -4.28 -5.01 10.37
C LEU A 45 -2.90 -4.49 9.94
N GLN A 46 -2.87 -3.67 8.90
CA GLN A 46 -1.71 -2.88 8.53
C GLN A 46 -1.98 -1.42 8.87
N ILE A 47 -1.17 -0.84 9.76
CA ILE A 47 -1.22 0.57 10.12
C ILE A 47 -0.13 1.27 9.34
N ILE A 48 -0.50 2.25 8.51
CA ILE A 48 0.44 2.98 7.66
C ILE A 48 0.40 4.44 8.06
N TYR A 49 1.53 4.96 8.52
CA TYR A 49 1.70 6.37 8.80
C TYR A 49 2.67 6.99 7.79
N PHE A 50 2.11 7.76 6.87
CA PHE A 50 2.89 8.61 5.98
C PHE A 50 3.31 9.88 6.71
N HIS A 51 4.48 10.42 6.37
CA HIS A 51 4.93 11.74 6.78
C HIS A 51 5.64 12.44 5.62
N ALA A 52 5.68 13.78 5.65
CA ALA A 52 6.59 14.55 4.79
C ALA A 52 8.01 14.51 5.34
N THR A 53 9.03 14.82 4.53
CA THR A 53 10.43 14.90 4.97
C THR A 53 10.58 15.89 6.12
N HIS A 54 9.90 17.02 6.01
CA HIS A 54 9.85 18.04 7.06
C HIS A 54 8.66 17.79 7.98
N ARG A 55 8.94 17.21 9.16
CA ARG A 55 7.90 16.81 10.11
C ARG A 55 7.51 17.97 11.03
N CYS A 56 6.23 18.31 11.04
CA CYS A 56 5.69 19.29 11.99
C CYS A 56 5.50 18.66 13.39
N PRO A 57 5.33 19.46 14.46
CA PRO A 57 5.11 18.93 15.81
C PRO A 57 3.91 17.97 15.92
N THR A 58 2.85 18.19 15.13
CA THR A 58 1.70 17.30 15.10
C THR A 58 2.04 15.96 14.46
N CYS A 59 2.85 15.93 13.39
CA CYS A 59 3.30 14.67 12.79
C CYS A 59 4.04 13.81 13.81
N ASN A 60 5.00 14.41 14.54
CA ASN A 60 5.74 13.70 15.58
C ASN A 60 4.84 13.19 16.70
N SER A 61 3.80 13.95 17.06
CA SER A 61 2.82 13.54 18.07
C SER A 61 1.96 12.37 17.61
N ILE A 62 1.54 12.34 16.34
CA ILE A 62 0.75 11.23 15.79
C ILE A 62 1.58 9.95 15.84
N GLU A 63 2.82 9.98 15.34
CA GLU A 63 3.70 8.80 15.34
C GLU A 63 3.96 8.29 16.76
N ALA A 64 4.31 9.19 17.69
CA ALA A 64 4.61 8.82 19.07
C ALA A 64 3.40 8.19 19.77
N ASN A 65 2.21 8.77 19.62
CA ASN A 65 1.01 8.25 20.25
C ASN A 65 0.59 6.90 19.67
N ILE A 66 0.74 6.66 18.36
CA ILE A 66 0.46 5.35 17.76
C ILE A 66 1.44 4.29 18.27
N LYS A 67 2.75 4.63 18.32
CA LYS A 67 3.77 3.74 18.91
C LYS A 67 3.41 3.38 20.34
N GLN A 68 3.00 4.36 21.14
CA GLN A 68 2.59 4.15 22.52
C GLN A 68 1.42 3.14 22.60
N VAL A 69 0.35 3.34 21.81
CA VAL A 69 -0.79 2.40 21.81
C VAL A 69 -0.37 0.98 21.45
N LEU A 70 0.49 0.84 20.44
CA LEU A 70 0.97 -0.47 19.99
C LEU A 70 1.86 -1.16 21.03
N GLU A 71 2.78 -0.42 21.63
CA GLU A 71 3.71 -0.94 22.64
C GLU A 71 2.99 -1.32 23.94
N GLU A 72 2.00 -0.53 24.38
CA GLU A 72 1.28 -0.76 25.63
C GLU A 72 0.22 -1.87 25.51
N PHE A 73 -0.53 -1.91 24.39
CA PHE A 73 -1.75 -2.74 24.31
C PHE A 73 -1.67 -3.86 23.28
N PHE A 74 -0.76 -3.80 22.31
CA PHE A 74 -0.76 -4.72 21.16
C PHE A 74 0.62 -5.32 20.86
N LYS A 75 1.54 -5.30 21.83
CA LYS A 75 2.90 -5.80 21.65
C LYS A 75 2.92 -7.26 21.19
N ALA A 76 2.09 -8.11 21.77
CA ALA A 76 2.02 -9.52 21.40
C ALA A 76 1.50 -9.71 19.96
N GLU A 77 0.57 -8.89 19.52
CA GLU A 77 0.00 -8.90 18.17
C GLU A 77 1.00 -8.39 17.13
N MET A 78 1.82 -7.40 17.49
CA MET A 78 2.95 -6.95 16.69
C MET A 78 4.00 -8.07 16.54
N GLU A 79 4.37 -8.73 17.65
CA GLU A 79 5.35 -9.84 17.64
C GLU A 79 4.86 -11.05 16.84
N LYS A 80 3.55 -11.33 16.84
CA LYS A 80 2.92 -12.39 16.04
C LYS A 80 2.73 -12.00 14.57
N GLY A 81 2.97 -10.74 14.21
CA GLY A 81 2.72 -10.17 12.89
C GLY A 81 1.22 -10.08 12.55
N THR A 82 0.35 -10.08 13.55
CA THR A 82 -1.08 -9.81 13.40
C THR A 82 -1.32 -8.35 13.03
N ILE A 83 -0.46 -7.45 13.53
CA ILE A 83 -0.43 -6.03 13.22
C ILE A 83 0.94 -5.68 12.66
N THR A 84 0.97 -4.83 11.62
CA THR A 84 2.18 -4.12 11.21
C THR A 84 2.00 -2.62 11.37
N PHE A 85 3.10 -1.92 11.65
CA PHE A 85 3.12 -0.46 11.71
C PHE A 85 4.26 0.07 10.85
N ASP A 86 3.89 0.66 9.72
CA ASP A 86 4.81 1.17 8.71
C ASP A 86 4.85 2.69 8.81
N VAL A 87 6.03 3.26 9.02
CA VAL A 87 6.27 4.72 9.01
C VAL A 87 7.03 5.07 7.74
N LEU A 88 6.39 5.78 6.82
CA LEU A 88 6.88 6.00 5.46
C LEU A 88 7.00 7.48 5.14
N ASN A 89 8.12 7.90 4.55
CA ASN A 89 8.21 9.24 3.97
C ASN A 89 7.45 9.24 2.63
N ALA A 90 6.39 10.03 2.51
CA ALA A 90 5.58 10.11 1.30
C ALA A 90 6.33 10.75 0.11
N GLU A 91 7.39 11.51 0.40
CA GLU A 91 8.19 12.23 -0.60
C GLU A 91 9.36 11.37 -1.14
N ASP A 92 9.63 10.22 -0.52
CA ASP A 92 10.65 9.29 -1.03
C ASP A 92 10.13 8.56 -2.27
N GLU A 93 10.94 8.52 -3.33
CA GLU A 93 10.59 7.84 -4.59
C GLU A 93 10.17 6.37 -4.40
N ALA A 94 10.76 5.67 -3.42
CA ALA A 94 10.42 4.29 -3.09
C ALA A 94 8.97 4.13 -2.57
N ASN A 95 8.40 5.17 -1.96
CA ASN A 95 7.07 5.14 -1.35
C ASN A 95 6.00 5.82 -2.20
N LYS A 96 6.39 6.57 -3.23
CA LYS A 96 5.50 7.43 -4.02
C LYS A 96 4.25 6.73 -4.54
N ALA A 97 4.40 5.56 -5.16
CA ALA A 97 3.26 4.79 -5.67
C ALA A 97 2.28 4.37 -4.56
N LEU A 98 2.81 4.05 -3.37
CA LEU A 98 1.98 3.70 -2.21
C LEU A 98 1.33 4.95 -1.61
N ALA A 99 2.07 6.05 -1.49
CA ALA A 99 1.55 7.33 -1.02
C ALA A 99 0.42 7.84 -1.93
N GLU A 100 0.57 7.76 -3.25
CA GLU A 100 -0.47 8.10 -4.23
C GLU A 100 -1.73 7.21 -4.06
N LYS A 101 -1.56 5.90 -3.87
CA LYS A 101 -2.68 4.97 -3.61
C LYS A 101 -3.52 5.37 -2.40
N TYR A 102 -2.86 5.81 -1.33
CA TYR A 102 -3.51 6.26 -0.10
C TYR A 102 -3.80 7.77 -0.09
N GLN A 103 -3.55 8.47 -1.21
CA GLN A 103 -3.71 9.92 -1.34
C GLN A 103 -2.92 10.74 -0.29
N ALA A 104 -1.81 10.18 0.19
CA ALA A 104 -0.93 10.78 1.16
C ALA A 104 -0.02 11.82 0.50
N THR A 105 -0.49 13.06 0.40
CA THR A 105 0.30 14.22 -0.08
C THR A 105 1.23 14.80 0.98
N GLY A 106 1.27 14.21 2.17
CA GLY A 106 2.05 14.64 3.32
C GLY A 106 1.91 13.64 4.46
N ALA A 107 1.54 14.12 5.65
CA ALA A 107 1.24 13.21 6.76
C ALA A 107 -0.18 12.65 6.65
N ALA A 108 -0.30 11.32 6.68
CA ALA A 108 -1.57 10.61 6.60
C ALA A 108 -1.51 9.34 7.45
N LEU A 109 -2.59 9.00 8.14
CA LEU A 109 -2.70 7.82 8.99
C LEU A 109 -3.81 6.91 8.50
N HIS A 110 -3.45 5.71 8.07
CA HIS A 110 -4.38 4.73 7.52
C HIS A 110 -4.37 3.44 8.35
N LEU A 111 -5.56 2.92 8.63
CA LEU A 111 -5.76 1.60 9.22
C LEU A 111 -6.39 0.69 8.17
N VAL A 112 -5.62 -0.29 7.71
CA VAL A 112 -5.98 -1.18 6.61
C VAL A 112 -6.31 -2.57 7.16
N LYS A 113 -7.60 -2.88 7.29
CA LYS A 113 -8.08 -4.20 7.71
C LYS A 113 -7.91 -5.21 6.59
N ILE A 114 -7.41 -6.39 6.91
CA ILE A 114 -7.31 -7.53 5.99
C ILE A 114 -8.42 -8.53 6.30
N VAL A 115 -9.32 -8.77 5.34
CA VAL A 115 -10.44 -9.72 5.47
C VAL A 115 -10.49 -10.62 4.25
N ASN A 116 -10.22 -11.91 4.44
CA ASN A 116 -10.22 -12.90 3.35
C ASN A 116 -9.36 -12.45 2.13
N GLY A 117 -8.21 -11.84 2.40
CA GLY A 117 -7.32 -11.28 1.37
C GLY A 117 -7.72 -9.89 0.84
N ASN A 118 -8.91 -9.39 1.16
CA ASN A 118 -9.34 -8.05 0.77
C ASN A 118 -8.84 -7.00 1.77
N LYS A 119 -8.43 -5.84 1.24
CA LYS A 119 -8.00 -4.69 2.03
C LYS A 119 -9.15 -3.69 2.17
N ILE A 120 -9.49 -3.35 3.41
CA ILE A 120 -10.48 -2.32 3.74
C ILE A 120 -9.73 -1.19 4.44
N ASP A 121 -9.56 -0.07 3.73
CA ASP A 121 -8.88 1.11 4.25
C ASP A 121 -9.83 1.99 5.07
N LYS A 122 -9.30 2.58 6.14
CA LYS A 122 -9.90 3.68 6.85
C LYS A 122 -8.85 4.76 7.09
N ASP A 123 -9.11 5.93 6.53
CA ASP A 123 -8.33 7.14 6.78
C ASP A 123 -8.70 7.75 8.16
N PHE A 124 -7.68 7.86 9.02
CA PHE A 124 -7.73 8.47 10.35
C PHE A 124 -7.01 9.82 10.40
N THR A 125 -6.56 10.36 9.28
CA THR A 125 -5.72 11.56 9.20
C THR A 125 -6.39 12.76 9.88
N GLU A 126 -7.64 13.07 9.54
CA GLU A 126 -8.36 14.21 10.13
C GLU A 126 -8.45 14.10 11.66
N PHE A 127 -8.87 12.93 12.15
CA PHE A 127 -8.92 12.62 13.57
C PHE A 127 -7.55 12.79 14.23
N ALA A 128 -6.51 12.23 13.61
CA ALA A 128 -5.16 12.23 14.16
C ALA A 128 -4.59 13.64 14.29
N PHE A 129 -4.81 14.49 13.28
CA PHE A 129 -4.42 15.89 13.33
C PHE A 129 -5.23 16.70 14.34
N ALA A 130 -6.53 16.40 14.48
CA ALA A 130 -7.38 17.09 15.43
C ALA A 130 -7.01 16.76 16.89
N LYS A 131 -6.65 15.51 17.18
CA LYS A 131 -6.59 14.98 18.56
C LYS A 131 -5.19 14.76 19.11
N SER A 132 -4.22 14.30 18.31
CA SER A 132 -2.91 13.84 18.81
C SER A 132 -2.23 14.76 19.82
N ARG A 133 -2.22 16.08 19.57
CA ARG A 133 -1.64 17.09 20.47
C ARG A 133 -2.64 17.73 21.43
N LYS A 134 -3.88 17.94 21.00
CA LYS A 134 -4.86 18.73 21.75
C LYS A 134 -5.58 17.90 22.80
N GLN A 135 -5.79 16.62 22.51
CA GLN A 135 -6.55 15.66 23.33
C GLN A 135 -5.88 14.29 23.23
N PRO A 136 -4.64 14.15 23.73
CA PRO A 136 -3.87 12.91 23.59
C PRO A 136 -4.57 11.71 24.22
N ASP A 137 -5.23 11.86 25.36
CA ASP A 137 -5.96 10.75 26.01
C ASP A 137 -7.11 10.22 25.13
N GLU A 138 -7.85 11.13 24.48
CA GLU A 138 -8.91 10.77 23.54
C GLU A 138 -8.33 10.08 22.29
N PHE A 139 -7.18 10.56 21.81
CA PHE A 139 -6.46 9.91 20.73
C PHE A 139 -6.05 8.47 21.10
N LEU A 140 -5.39 8.28 22.25
CA LEU A 140 -4.91 6.98 22.70
C LEU A 140 -6.07 5.99 22.88
N LEU A 141 -7.15 6.41 23.56
CA LEU A 141 -8.33 5.57 23.77
C LEU A 141 -8.99 5.18 22.44
N THR A 142 -9.23 6.15 21.55
CA THR A 142 -9.88 5.89 20.26
C THR A 142 -9.05 4.97 19.39
N MET A 143 -7.74 5.17 19.34
CA MET A 143 -6.84 4.32 18.54
C MET A 143 -6.76 2.91 19.12
N LYS A 144 -6.70 2.77 20.45
CA LYS A 144 -6.77 1.46 21.11
C LYS A 144 -8.05 0.72 20.74
N ASP A 145 -9.21 1.36 20.89
CA ASP A 145 -10.50 0.72 20.62
C ASP A 145 -10.66 0.39 19.13
N SER A 146 -10.22 1.29 18.25
CA SER A 146 -10.24 1.06 16.79
C SER A 146 -9.37 -0.13 16.42
N ILE A 147 -8.11 -0.18 16.86
CA ILE A 147 -7.18 -1.28 16.59
C ILE A 147 -7.74 -2.61 17.11
N ALA A 148 -8.24 -2.64 18.35
CA ALA A 148 -8.88 -3.83 18.93
C ALA A 148 -10.06 -4.31 18.06
N SER A 149 -10.90 -3.39 17.58
CA SER A 149 -12.05 -3.72 16.74
C SER A 149 -11.65 -4.33 15.39
N TYR A 150 -10.45 -4.00 14.88
CA TYR A 150 -9.95 -4.53 13.61
C TYR A 150 -9.40 -5.95 13.72
N ILE A 151 -8.85 -6.33 14.87
CA ILE A 151 -8.11 -7.59 15.02
C ILE A 151 -8.90 -8.68 15.76
N PHE A 152 -9.89 -8.30 16.56
CA PHE A 152 -10.70 -9.21 17.38
C PHE A 152 -12.14 -9.42 16.89
N ASN A 153 -12.61 -8.62 15.91
CA ASN A 153 -13.94 -8.75 15.31
C ASN A 153 -13.90 -9.16 13.84
#